data_AF-C4YPA5-F1
#
_entry.id   AF-C4YPA5-F1
#
_cell.length_a   1.000
_cell.length_b   1.000
_cell.length_c   1.000
_cell.angle_alpha   90.00
_cell.angle_beta   90.00
_cell.angle_gamma   90.00
#
_symmetry.space_group_name_H-M   'P 1'
#
loop_
_entity.id
_entity.type
_entity.pdbx_description
1 polymer ?
#
loop_
_entity_poly.entity_id
_entity_poly.type
_entity_poly.pdbx_seq_one_letter_code
_entity_poly.pdbx_strand_id
1 'polypeptide(L)'
;MHSDVDLLFVKEACPHTVQYSGLCALCGKSLEEEKDYSGYNYEDRATIEMSHDNTGLKISFDEAAKIEHNTTDRLIDERKLILVVDLDQTVIHATVDPTVGEWQSDPANPNYAAVKDVKTFCLEEEAIVPPGWTGPKLAPTKCTYYVKLRPGLSEFLEKMAEKYEMHIYTMATRNYALSIAKIIDPDGKYFGDRILSRDESGSLTHKNLKRLFPVDQSMVVIIDDRGDVWQWESNLIKVVPYDFFVGIGDINSSFLPKKNGQLTGPTKKRKSIAKLEAAAELAKESDTNNDKQGTESGEEECEEDADGHSDVSNSPVERILELGGGEGNTSLLLEQSLTRNQSIEEQQQKRPLAKLQHDLEQMHEHRHDSDSKSESGSDDESDEEDNLLFDDDNELAALDKVLGNIHQGYYNLFDKDKINKPDLTEIIPSMKSKTLEGITVLFSGIIPLGINLDSADIVIWCRQFGVKVVNEVYPEVTHVVCRDVSEGAGPTFKTRVARKLYPDTIKIVNPDWLFACLSNWTKVD
;
A
#
# COMPACT_ATOMS: atom_id res chain seq x y z
N MET A 1 46.39 -46.86 21.10
CA MET A 1 46.07 -45.79 22.08
C MET A 1 46.57 -44.49 21.48
N HIS A 2 45.86 -43.38 21.67
CA HIS A 2 46.05 -42.03 21.06
C HIS A 2 45.08 -41.65 19.92
N SER A 3 43.79 -41.95 20.03
CA SER A 3 42.77 -41.34 19.16
C SER A 3 42.04 -40.14 19.80
N ASP A 4 42.24 -39.89 21.10
CA ASP A 4 41.53 -38.83 21.84
C ASP A 4 42.51 -38.03 22.73
N VAL A 5 43.65 -37.61 22.17
CA VAL A 5 44.55 -36.69 22.87
C VAL A 5 44.37 -35.31 22.25
N ASP A 6 43.69 -34.42 22.97
CA ASP A 6 43.60 -33.01 22.61
C ASP A 6 45.00 -32.40 22.58
N LEU A 7 45.48 -32.01 21.40
CA LEU A 7 46.84 -31.50 21.19
C LEU A 7 46.96 -29.99 21.44
N LEU A 8 45.88 -29.25 21.23
CA LEU A 8 45.82 -27.79 21.35
C LEU A 8 44.38 -27.36 21.60
N PHE A 9 44.19 -26.43 22.54
CA PHE A 9 42.94 -25.71 22.72
C PHE A 9 43.12 -24.27 22.23
N VAL A 10 42.38 -23.87 21.21
CA VAL A 10 42.38 -22.48 20.72
C VAL A 10 41.19 -21.76 21.37
N LYS A 11 41.49 -20.76 22.20
CA LYS A 11 40.47 -19.87 22.76
C LYS A 11 40.36 -18.62 21.89
N GLU A 12 39.33 -18.59 21.04
CA GLU A 12 39.04 -17.42 20.21
C GLU A 12 38.36 -16.33 21.04
N ALA A 13 38.65 -15.07 20.69
CA ALA A 13 37.95 -13.93 21.28
C ALA A 13 36.51 -13.89 20.77
N CYS A 14 35.60 -13.34 21.57
CA CYS A 14 34.21 -13.18 21.16
C CYS A 14 34.13 -12.30 19.89
N PRO A 15 33.42 -12.73 18.85
CA PRO A 15 33.35 -11.97 17.60
C PRO A 15 32.41 -10.76 17.67
N HIS A 16 31.61 -10.66 18.75
CA HIS A 16 30.63 -9.61 19.03
C HIS A 16 29.57 -9.45 17.92
N THR A 17 29.14 -10.58 17.33
CA THR A 17 28.19 -10.64 16.20
C THR A 17 26.74 -10.37 16.59
N VAL A 18 26.42 -10.39 17.88
CA VAL A 18 25.08 -10.07 18.42
C VAL A 18 25.25 -9.00 19.49
N GLN A 19 24.57 -7.88 19.30
CA GLN A 19 24.71 -6.66 20.09
C GLN A 19 23.35 -6.15 20.54
N TYR A 20 23.27 -5.68 21.79
CA TYR A 20 22.06 -5.17 22.41
C TYR A 20 22.42 -3.99 23.29
N SER A 21 21.89 -2.81 22.98
CA SER A 21 22.08 -1.58 23.78
C SER A 21 23.56 -1.32 24.17
N GLY A 22 24.48 -1.37 23.20
CA GLY A 22 25.91 -1.13 23.42
C GLY A 22 26.68 -2.29 24.09
N LEU A 23 26.02 -3.42 24.34
CA LEU A 23 26.63 -4.63 24.93
C LEU A 23 26.63 -5.77 23.93
N CYS A 24 27.63 -6.65 24.00
CA CYS A 24 27.57 -7.92 23.29
C CYS A 24 26.68 -8.92 24.04
N ALA A 25 25.66 -9.46 23.37
CA ALA A 25 24.76 -10.46 23.94
C ALA A 25 25.41 -11.82 24.19
N LEU A 26 26.56 -12.11 23.56
CA LEU A 26 27.27 -13.39 23.69
C LEU A 26 28.25 -13.43 24.87
N CYS A 27 28.97 -12.33 25.12
CA CYS A 27 30.01 -12.27 26.15
C CYS A 27 29.73 -11.24 27.27
N GLY A 28 28.71 -10.40 27.13
CA GLY A 28 28.34 -9.37 28.09
C GLY A 28 29.27 -8.15 28.13
N LYS A 29 30.22 -8.03 27.19
CA LYS A 29 31.18 -6.92 27.14
C LYS A 29 30.50 -5.65 26.59
N SER A 30 30.80 -4.50 27.18
CA SER A 30 30.49 -3.19 26.58
C SER A 30 31.34 -2.97 25.34
N LEU A 31 30.69 -2.49 24.28
CA LEU A 31 31.27 -2.24 22.97
C LEU A 31 31.50 -0.74 22.73
N GLU A 32 31.05 0.11 23.67
CA GLU A 32 31.20 1.57 23.62
C GLU A 32 32.67 1.96 23.55
N GLU A 33 33.03 2.69 22.49
CA GLU A 33 34.39 3.21 22.24
C GLU A 33 35.51 2.15 22.12
N GLU A 34 35.17 0.87 22.06
CA GLU A 34 36.15 -0.21 21.91
C GLU A 34 36.43 -0.52 20.42
N LYS A 35 37.73 -0.64 20.12
CA LYS A 35 38.22 -1.06 18.80
C LYS A 35 38.82 -2.45 18.87
N ASP A 36 38.69 -3.18 17.78
CA ASP A 36 39.43 -4.41 17.59
C ASP A 36 40.92 -4.15 17.32
N TYR A 37 41.69 -5.24 17.25
CA TYR A 37 43.14 -5.18 17.01
C TYR A 37 43.51 -4.62 15.61
N SER A 38 42.55 -4.55 14.69
CA SER A 38 42.69 -3.92 13.36
C SER A 38 42.23 -2.46 13.31
N GLY A 39 41.70 -1.93 14.42
CA GLY A 39 41.24 -0.54 14.52
C GLY A 39 39.78 -0.32 14.09
N TYR A 40 39.01 -1.36 13.81
CA TYR A 40 37.56 -1.26 13.57
C TYR A 40 36.80 -1.13 14.89
N ASN A 41 35.81 -0.25 14.95
CA ASN A 41 34.94 -0.17 16.13
C ASN A 41 34.10 -1.44 16.23
N TYR A 42 33.90 -1.95 17.44
CA TYR A 42 33.02 -3.09 17.64
C TYR A 42 31.55 -2.75 17.37
N GLU A 43 31.14 -1.50 17.57
CA GLU A 43 29.78 -1.00 17.25
C GLU A 43 29.42 -1.19 15.77
N ASP A 44 30.38 -1.01 14.86
CA ASP A 44 30.16 -1.12 13.41
C ASP A 44 30.05 -2.57 12.92
N ARG A 45 30.26 -3.56 13.80
CA ARG A 45 30.22 -4.99 13.42
C ARG A 45 28.82 -5.56 13.32
N ALA A 46 27.84 -4.97 14.00
CA ALA A 46 26.44 -5.39 13.96
C ALA A 46 25.56 -4.21 13.53
N THR A 47 25.19 -4.19 12.26
CA THR A 47 24.43 -3.10 11.65
C THR A 47 23.00 -3.48 11.30
N ILE A 48 22.64 -4.76 11.43
CA ILE A 48 21.34 -5.29 11.00
C ILE A 48 20.44 -5.45 12.23
N GLU A 49 19.31 -4.73 12.26
CA GLU A 49 18.29 -4.89 13.29
C GLU A 49 17.39 -6.09 12.98
N MET A 50 17.47 -7.12 13.83
CA MET A 50 16.80 -8.41 13.57
C MET A 50 15.38 -8.50 14.09
N SER A 51 15.05 -7.74 15.12
CA SER A 51 13.72 -7.83 15.71
C SER A 51 12.73 -6.95 14.93
N HIS A 52 11.53 -7.49 14.74
CA HIS A 52 10.33 -6.72 14.39
C HIS A 52 9.87 -5.80 15.52
N ASP A 53 10.48 -5.93 16.71
CA ASP A 53 10.32 -5.05 17.86
C ASP A 53 11.48 -4.04 17.95
N ASN A 54 11.21 -2.86 18.52
CA ASN A 54 12.21 -1.85 18.83
C ASN A 54 13.09 -2.22 20.05
N THR A 55 13.56 -3.47 20.11
CA THR A 55 14.40 -3.96 21.22
C THR A 55 15.83 -3.44 21.14
N GLY A 56 16.26 -2.89 20.00
CA GLY A 56 17.64 -2.46 19.79
C GLY A 56 18.65 -3.61 19.63
N LEU A 57 18.16 -4.83 19.31
CA LEU A 57 19.00 -5.98 19.01
C LEU A 57 19.55 -5.90 17.58
N LYS A 58 20.87 -5.77 17.46
CA LYS A 58 21.60 -5.74 16.19
C LYS A 58 22.45 -6.98 16.03
N ILE A 59 22.57 -7.48 14.80
CA ILE A 59 23.49 -8.58 14.46
C ILE A 59 24.37 -8.23 13.26
N SER A 60 25.46 -9.00 13.11
CA SER A 60 26.33 -8.92 11.96
C SER A 60 25.69 -9.55 10.71
N PHE A 61 26.16 -9.14 9.54
CA PHE A 61 25.73 -9.71 8.25
C PHE A 61 25.91 -11.23 8.19
N ASP A 62 27.05 -11.76 8.66
CA ASP A 62 27.31 -13.20 8.66
C ASP A 62 26.32 -13.97 9.54
N GLU A 63 25.90 -13.39 10.66
CA GLU A 63 24.93 -14.03 11.54
C GLU A 63 23.52 -13.95 10.97
N ALA A 64 23.17 -12.84 10.31
CA ALA A 64 21.91 -12.70 9.56
C ALA A 64 21.83 -13.73 8.43
N ALA A 65 22.90 -13.90 7.67
CA ALA A 65 22.99 -14.88 6.60
C ALA A 65 22.76 -16.31 7.11
N LYS A 66 23.30 -16.67 8.27
CA LYS A 66 23.05 -18.00 8.87
C LYS A 66 21.60 -18.18 9.31
N ILE A 67 21.00 -17.16 9.95
CA ILE A 67 19.61 -17.21 10.40
C ILE A 67 18.66 -17.32 9.20
N GLU A 68 18.90 -16.52 8.16
CA GLU A 68 18.14 -16.60 6.90
C GLU A 68 18.33 -17.96 6.24
N HIS A 69 19.55 -18.46 6.12
CA HIS A 69 19.80 -19.77 5.52
C HIS A 69 19.04 -20.91 6.22
N ASN A 70 19.09 -20.94 7.55
CA ASN A 70 18.34 -21.92 8.35
C ASN A 70 16.82 -21.77 8.17
N THR A 71 16.34 -20.53 8.08
CA THR A 71 14.91 -20.25 7.85
C THR A 71 14.48 -20.72 6.45
N THR A 72 15.28 -20.39 5.44
CA THR A 72 15.09 -20.81 4.05
C THR A 72 15.03 -22.34 3.94
N ASP A 73 15.98 -23.05 4.55
CA ASP A 73 16.00 -24.52 4.48
C ASP A 73 14.79 -25.15 5.17
N ARG A 74 14.40 -24.62 6.35
CA ARG A 74 13.15 -25.02 7.02
C ARG A 74 11.92 -24.80 6.14
N LEU A 75 11.81 -23.63 5.50
CA LEU A 75 10.68 -23.30 4.63
C LEU A 75 10.63 -24.22 3.41
N ILE A 76 11.78 -24.56 2.82
CA ILE A 76 11.86 -25.53 1.72
C ILE A 76 11.37 -26.91 2.17
N ASP A 77 11.77 -27.37 3.36
CA ASP A 77 11.32 -28.65 3.93
C ASP A 77 9.81 -28.67 4.18
N GLU A 78 9.25 -27.57 4.67
CA GLU A 78 7.80 -27.38 4.86
C GLU A 78 7.05 -27.12 3.54
N ARG A 79 7.77 -27.00 2.42
CA ARG A 79 7.28 -26.55 1.12
C ARG A 79 6.52 -25.22 1.20
N LYS A 80 7.05 -24.25 1.93
CA LYS A 80 6.51 -22.89 2.05
C LYS A 80 7.40 -21.85 1.36
N LEU A 81 6.78 -20.75 0.98
CA LEU A 81 7.44 -19.51 0.55
C LEU A 81 7.20 -18.42 1.59
N ILE A 82 7.68 -17.21 1.36
CA ILE A 82 7.46 -16.06 2.25
C ILE A 82 6.48 -15.11 1.57
N LEU A 83 5.48 -14.64 2.32
CA LEU A 83 4.50 -13.65 1.84
C LEU A 83 4.51 -12.42 2.73
N VAL A 84 4.93 -11.28 2.17
CA VAL A 84 4.83 -9.97 2.82
C VAL A 84 3.48 -9.35 2.45
N VAL A 85 2.69 -9.04 3.47
CA VAL A 85 1.30 -8.60 3.38
C VAL A 85 1.19 -7.16 3.88
N ASP A 86 0.76 -6.26 2.99
CA ASP A 86 0.31 -4.94 3.40
C ASP A 86 -1.12 -4.97 3.99
N LEU A 87 -1.49 -3.94 4.77
CA LEU A 87 -2.78 -3.87 5.46
C LEU A 87 -3.80 -3.00 4.71
N ASP A 88 -3.63 -1.68 4.78
CA ASP A 88 -4.60 -0.68 4.33
C ASP A 88 -4.76 -0.72 2.81
N GLN A 89 -6.00 -0.76 2.32
CA GLN A 89 -6.36 -0.98 0.91
C GLN A 89 -5.82 -2.29 0.28
N THR A 90 -5.13 -3.15 1.03
CA THR A 90 -4.69 -4.47 0.56
C THR A 90 -5.62 -5.58 1.08
N VAL A 91 -5.71 -5.76 2.41
CA VAL A 91 -6.58 -6.76 3.05
C VAL A 91 -7.68 -6.14 3.92
N ILE A 92 -7.57 -4.85 4.22
CA ILE A 92 -8.57 -4.09 4.99
C ILE A 92 -8.79 -2.70 4.39
N HIS A 93 -9.89 -2.06 4.75
CA HIS A 93 -10.07 -0.63 4.56
C HIS A 93 -10.50 -0.03 5.89
N ALA A 94 -9.85 1.05 6.32
CA ALA A 94 -10.10 1.70 7.60
C ALA A 94 -10.56 3.16 7.44
N THR A 95 -11.40 3.62 8.36
CA THR A 95 -11.83 5.01 8.46
C THR A 95 -12.00 5.42 9.92
N VAL A 96 -11.88 6.72 10.19
CA VAL A 96 -12.25 7.31 11.49
C VAL A 96 -13.56 8.12 11.43
N ASP A 97 -14.30 8.04 10.32
CA ASP A 97 -15.59 8.72 10.15
C ASP A 97 -16.63 8.13 11.13
N PRO A 98 -17.15 8.92 12.08
CA PRO A 98 -18.12 8.43 13.08
C PRO A 98 -19.44 7.98 12.46
N THR A 99 -19.74 8.37 11.22
CA THR A 99 -20.94 7.96 10.47
C THR A 99 -21.07 6.43 10.40
N VAL A 100 -19.95 5.70 10.33
CA VAL A 100 -19.98 4.22 10.32
C VAL A 100 -20.59 3.67 11.61
N GLY A 101 -20.24 4.24 12.76
CA GLY A 101 -20.80 3.83 14.05
C GLY A 101 -22.29 4.16 14.17
N GLU A 102 -22.71 5.29 13.59
CA GLU A 102 -24.13 5.68 13.51
C GLU A 102 -24.91 4.67 12.66
N TRP A 103 -24.43 4.32 11.46
CA TRP A 103 -25.03 3.30 10.59
C TRP A 103 -25.02 1.90 11.20
N GLN A 104 -23.99 1.53 11.96
CA GLN A 104 -23.95 0.26 12.69
C GLN A 104 -25.00 0.18 13.81
N SER A 105 -25.37 1.32 14.38
CA SER A 105 -26.32 1.38 15.50
C SER A 105 -27.79 1.37 15.07
N ASP A 106 -28.06 1.66 13.79
CA ASP A 106 -29.40 1.78 13.23
C ASP A 106 -29.70 0.66 12.21
N PRO A 107 -30.43 -0.40 12.61
CA PRO A 107 -30.83 -1.48 11.70
C PRO A 107 -31.72 -1.06 10.53
N ALA A 108 -32.34 0.13 10.58
CA ALA A 108 -33.16 0.65 9.49
C ALA A 108 -32.34 1.43 8.44
N ASN A 109 -31.05 1.68 8.70
CA ASN A 109 -30.21 2.40 7.76
C ASN A 109 -29.91 1.56 6.51
N PRO A 110 -29.94 2.12 5.29
CA PRO A 110 -29.67 1.38 4.05
C PRO A 110 -28.25 0.77 4.02
N ASN A 111 -27.29 1.36 4.72
CA ASN A 111 -25.92 0.86 4.80
C ASN A 111 -25.70 -0.15 5.95
N TYR A 112 -26.69 -0.39 6.82
CA TYR A 112 -26.55 -1.28 7.99
C TYR A 112 -26.04 -2.66 7.61
N ALA A 113 -26.59 -3.25 6.54
CA ALA A 113 -26.21 -4.58 6.07
C ALA A 113 -24.72 -4.67 5.67
N ALA A 114 -24.15 -3.57 5.15
CA ALA A 114 -22.77 -3.49 4.71
C ALA A 114 -21.79 -3.22 5.87
N VAL A 115 -22.23 -2.53 6.93
CA VAL A 115 -21.38 -2.15 8.08
C VAL A 115 -21.53 -3.05 9.30
N LYS A 116 -22.53 -3.93 9.37
CA LYS A 116 -22.79 -4.80 10.54
C LYS A 116 -21.60 -5.65 10.99
N ASP A 117 -20.70 -6.00 10.07
CA ASP A 117 -19.53 -6.84 10.30
C ASP A 117 -18.23 -6.04 10.44
N VAL A 118 -18.28 -4.72 10.22
CA VAL A 118 -17.15 -3.81 10.40
C VAL A 118 -16.67 -3.86 11.86
N LYS A 119 -15.36 -4.04 12.02
CA LYS A 119 -14.69 -4.15 13.31
C LYS A 119 -14.30 -2.78 13.81
N THR A 120 -14.21 -2.63 15.13
CA THR A 120 -13.84 -1.37 15.76
C THR A 120 -12.78 -1.57 16.82
N PHE A 121 -11.88 -0.60 16.91
CA PHE A 121 -10.94 -0.50 18.01
C PHE A 121 -10.63 0.97 18.29
N CYS A 122 -10.08 1.25 19.47
CA CYS A 122 -9.73 2.60 19.88
C CYS A 122 -8.24 2.66 20.19
N LEU A 123 -7.56 3.69 19.67
CA LEU A 123 -6.20 4.03 20.02
C LEU A 123 -6.18 5.29 20.88
N GLU A 124 -5.37 5.25 21.93
CA GLU A 124 -5.01 6.42 22.70
C GLU A 124 -3.79 7.05 22.04
N GLU A 125 -3.94 8.30 21.62
CA GLU A 125 -2.87 9.06 20.98
C GLU A 125 -2.39 10.13 21.96
N GLU A 126 -1.08 10.21 22.14
CA GLU A 126 -0.52 11.26 22.97
C GLU A 126 -0.76 12.62 22.30
N ALA A 127 -1.17 13.59 23.10
CA ALA A 127 -1.36 14.95 22.62
C ALA A 127 -0.03 15.50 22.14
N ILE A 128 0.00 15.99 20.88
CA ILE A 128 1.18 16.61 20.33
C ILE A 128 1.38 17.96 21.03
N VAL A 129 2.46 18.08 21.78
CA VAL A 129 2.84 19.32 22.45
C VAL A 129 3.94 20.04 21.67
N PRO A 130 3.99 21.38 21.69
CA PRO A 130 5.08 22.13 21.09
C PRO A 130 6.45 21.73 21.67
N PRO A 131 7.53 21.78 20.88
CA PRO A 131 8.88 21.53 21.39
C PRO A 131 9.20 22.41 22.60
N GLY A 132 9.70 21.81 23.68
CA GLY A 132 10.06 22.52 24.91
C GLY A 132 8.88 22.90 25.82
N TRP A 133 7.68 22.35 25.57
CA TRP A 133 6.54 22.58 26.45
C TRP A 133 6.76 22.00 27.86
N THR A 134 6.59 22.86 28.87
CA THR A 134 6.78 22.55 30.30
C THR A 134 5.48 22.57 31.10
N GLY A 135 4.34 22.59 30.40
CA GLY A 135 3.00 22.60 30.99
C GLY A 135 2.57 21.23 31.57
N PRO A 136 1.35 21.16 32.13
CA PRO A 136 0.82 19.93 32.71
C PRO A 136 0.41 18.94 31.62
N LYS A 137 0.96 17.70 31.63
CA LYS A 137 0.73 16.65 30.60
C LYS A 137 -0.72 16.65 30.10
N LEU A 138 -0.91 16.97 28.83
CA LEU A 138 -2.24 17.02 28.20
C LEU A 138 -2.83 15.60 28.16
N ALA A 139 -4.15 15.51 28.33
CA ALA A 139 -4.84 14.23 28.28
C ALA A 139 -4.71 13.62 26.87
N PRO A 140 -4.48 12.31 26.75
CA PRO A 140 -4.44 11.64 25.46
C PRO A 140 -5.81 11.72 24.78
N THR A 141 -5.80 11.87 23.46
CA THR A 141 -7.00 11.83 22.64
C THR A 141 -7.33 10.37 22.32
N LYS A 142 -8.63 10.05 22.27
CA LYS A 142 -9.10 8.73 21.88
C LYS A 142 -9.63 8.81 20.46
N CYS A 143 -9.03 8.03 19.58
CA CYS A 143 -9.48 7.91 18.20
C CYS A 143 -10.09 6.53 17.99
N THR A 144 -11.32 6.49 17.49
CA THR A 144 -12.02 5.25 17.15
C THR A 144 -11.82 4.95 15.66
N TYR A 145 -11.33 3.75 15.37
CA TYR A 145 -11.11 3.24 14.03
C TYR A 145 -12.20 2.23 13.69
N TYR A 146 -12.76 2.36 12.49
CA TYR A 146 -13.67 1.41 11.88
C TYR A 146 -12.94 0.67 10.76
N VAL A 147 -12.96 -0.66 10.78
CA VAL A 147 -12.20 -1.50 9.86
C VAL A 147 -13.12 -2.49 9.16
N LYS A 148 -13.19 -2.36 7.85
CA LYS A 148 -13.79 -3.39 6.99
C LYS A 148 -12.70 -4.38 6.57
N LEU A 149 -12.96 -5.66 6.83
CA LEU A 149 -12.12 -6.74 6.31
C LEU A 149 -12.51 -7.01 4.86
N ARG A 150 -11.52 -7.19 3.99
CA ARG A 150 -11.76 -7.53 2.60
C ARG A 150 -12.45 -8.90 2.50
N PRO A 151 -13.46 -9.08 1.63
CA PRO A 151 -14.23 -10.32 1.55
C PRO A 151 -13.36 -11.57 1.38
N GLY A 152 -13.62 -12.59 2.18
CA GLY A 152 -12.91 -13.87 2.14
C GLY A 152 -11.53 -13.85 2.82
N LEU A 153 -11.19 -12.82 3.60
CA LEU A 153 -9.88 -12.70 4.26
C LEU A 153 -9.55 -13.89 5.17
N SER A 154 -10.53 -14.40 5.93
CA SER A 154 -10.28 -15.52 6.85
C SER A 154 -9.88 -16.79 6.11
N GLU A 155 -10.63 -17.13 5.05
CA GLU A 155 -10.35 -18.29 4.19
C GLU A 155 -9.05 -18.10 3.41
N PHE A 156 -8.76 -16.87 2.97
CA PHE A 156 -7.51 -16.52 2.31
C PHE A 156 -6.30 -16.76 3.22
N LEU A 157 -6.31 -16.23 4.44
CA LEU A 157 -5.22 -16.41 5.41
C LEU A 157 -4.99 -17.88 5.76
N GLU A 158 -6.08 -18.65 5.95
CA GLU A 158 -5.99 -20.08 6.26
C GLU A 158 -5.30 -20.85 5.12
N LYS A 159 -5.72 -20.65 3.88
CA LYS A 159 -5.11 -21.30 2.70
C LYS A 159 -3.68 -20.85 2.46
N MET A 160 -3.40 -19.55 2.63
CA MET A 160 -2.06 -19.02 2.44
C MET A 160 -1.09 -19.56 3.49
N ALA A 161 -1.52 -19.77 4.73
CA ALA A 161 -0.67 -20.33 5.79
C ALA A 161 -0.13 -21.75 5.50
N GLU A 162 -0.80 -22.51 4.64
CA GLU A 162 -0.34 -23.83 4.19
C GLU A 162 0.85 -23.72 3.23
N LYS A 163 0.94 -22.65 2.45
CA LYS A 163 1.91 -22.45 1.36
C LYS A 163 2.93 -21.35 1.63
N TYR A 164 2.64 -20.46 2.57
CA TYR A 164 3.40 -19.27 2.84
C TYR A 164 3.56 -19.04 4.35
N GLU A 165 4.75 -18.61 4.75
CA GLU A 165 4.97 -17.93 6.01
C GLU A 165 4.72 -16.43 5.81
N MET A 166 3.74 -15.90 6.55
CA MET A 166 3.24 -14.54 6.31
C MET A 166 3.85 -13.52 7.28
N HIS A 167 4.18 -12.34 6.75
CA HIS A 167 4.68 -11.18 7.48
C HIS A 167 3.79 -9.97 7.18
N ILE A 168 3.44 -9.18 8.19
CA ILE A 168 2.81 -7.87 7.97
C ILE A 168 3.91 -6.84 7.72
N TYR A 169 3.76 -6.02 6.68
CA TYR A 169 4.58 -4.82 6.51
C TYR A 169 3.73 -3.63 6.07
N THR A 170 3.47 -2.71 7.01
CA THR A 170 2.56 -1.58 6.84
C THR A 170 3.26 -0.24 7.08
N MET A 171 2.74 0.83 6.47
CA MET A 171 3.13 2.23 6.73
C MET A 171 2.36 2.86 7.90
N ALA A 172 1.51 2.09 8.57
CA ALA A 172 0.86 2.49 9.81
C ALA A 172 1.81 2.41 11.02
N THR A 173 1.39 2.98 12.16
CA THR A 173 2.10 2.85 13.44
C THR A 173 2.06 1.42 13.98
N ARG A 174 2.98 1.08 14.88
CA ARG A 174 3.00 -0.25 15.52
C ARG A 174 1.70 -0.57 16.24
N ASN A 175 1.18 0.38 17.02
CA ASN A 175 -0.06 0.19 17.79
C ASN A 175 -1.27 -0.06 16.89
N TYR A 176 -1.31 0.59 15.72
CA TYR A 176 -2.32 0.30 14.71
C TYR A 176 -2.16 -1.11 14.16
N ALA A 177 -0.95 -1.48 13.69
CA ALA A 177 -0.66 -2.80 13.13
C ALA A 177 -1.00 -3.93 14.11
N LEU A 178 -0.65 -3.78 15.40
CA LEU A 178 -0.98 -4.73 16.45
C LEU A 178 -2.50 -4.83 16.71
N SER A 179 -3.22 -3.72 16.59
CA SER A 179 -4.68 -3.72 16.76
C SER A 179 -5.38 -4.41 15.59
N ILE A 180 -4.90 -4.20 14.37
CA ILE A 180 -5.37 -4.94 13.18
C ILE A 180 -5.02 -6.42 13.29
N ALA A 181 -3.79 -6.76 13.69
CA ALA A 181 -3.36 -8.15 13.86
C ALA A 181 -4.26 -8.89 14.86
N LYS A 182 -4.66 -8.26 15.97
CA LYS A 182 -5.64 -8.85 16.91
C LYS A 182 -7.02 -9.10 16.32
N ILE A 183 -7.41 -8.34 15.29
CA ILE A 183 -8.69 -8.50 14.59
C ILE A 183 -8.62 -9.65 13.59
N ILE A 184 -7.54 -9.75 12.80
CA ILE A 184 -7.41 -10.71 11.69
C ILE A 184 -6.74 -12.03 12.09
N ASP A 185 -5.95 -12.02 13.16
CA ASP A 185 -5.18 -13.16 13.69
C ASP A 185 -5.17 -13.13 15.23
N PRO A 186 -6.33 -13.34 15.89
CA PRO A 186 -6.46 -13.22 17.34
C PRO A 186 -5.60 -14.21 18.13
N ASP A 187 -5.30 -15.38 17.55
CA ASP A 187 -4.48 -16.43 18.16
C ASP A 187 -2.99 -16.33 17.80
N GLY A 188 -2.60 -15.37 16.95
CA GLY A 188 -1.22 -15.24 16.46
C GLY A 188 -0.75 -16.42 15.60
N LYS A 189 -1.69 -17.13 14.95
CA LYS A 189 -1.43 -18.33 14.14
C LYS A 189 -0.73 -17.99 12.82
N TYR A 190 -1.10 -16.86 12.22
CA TYR A 190 -0.72 -16.51 10.84
C TYR A 190 0.53 -15.63 10.79
N PHE A 191 0.59 -14.60 11.64
CA PHE A 191 1.67 -13.62 11.64
C PHE A 191 2.56 -13.73 12.88
N GLY A 192 2.02 -14.11 14.04
CA GLY A 192 2.76 -14.07 15.30
C GLY A 192 3.42 -12.69 15.50
N ASP A 193 4.72 -12.68 15.78
CA ASP A 193 5.49 -11.45 15.96
C ASP A 193 6.07 -10.86 14.66
N ARG A 194 5.71 -11.42 13.48
CA ARG A 194 6.21 -11.00 12.15
C ARG A 194 5.50 -9.76 11.64
N ILE A 195 5.59 -8.65 12.38
CA ILE A 195 4.89 -7.40 12.09
C ILE A 195 5.90 -6.26 12.03
N LEU A 196 6.10 -5.72 10.83
CA LEU A 196 6.93 -4.56 10.60
C LEU A 196 6.02 -3.35 10.34
N SER A 197 6.14 -2.32 11.17
CA SER A 197 5.38 -1.09 11.01
C SER A 197 6.28 0.04 10.55
N ARG A 198 5.70 1.23 10.34
CA ARG A 198 6.47 2.45 10.05
C ARG A 198 7.48 2.77 11.15
N ASP A 199 7.17 2.43 12.39
CA ASP A 199 8.00 2.80 13.53
C ASP A 199 9.35 2.05 13.50
N GLU A 200 9.44 0.90 12.80
CA GLU A 200 10.64 0.07 12.67
C GLU A 200 11.12 -0.10 11.22
N SER A 201 10.42 0.45 10.23
CA SER A 201 10.70 0.23 8.79
C SER A 201 12.05 0.83 8.34
N GLY A 202 12.55 1.86 9.04
CA GLY A 202 13.72 2.65 8.67
C GLY A 202 13.48 3.66 7.52
N SER A 203 12.28 3.67 6.93
CA SER A 203 11.90 4.63 5.89
C SER A 203 10.42 4.99 6.00
N LEU A 204 10.13 6.28 5.91
CA LEU A 204 8.77 6.81 6.01
C LEU A 204 8.05 6.90 4.67
N THR A 205 8.76 6.66 3.57
CA THR A 205 8.26 6.88 2.21
C THR A 205 8.28 5.63 1.34
N HIS A 206 9.15 4.67 1.65
CA HIS A 206 9.34 3.45 0.84
C HIS A 206 9.47 2.22 1.73
N LYS A 207 9.07 1.08 1.20
CA LYS A 207 9.24 -0.24 1.80
C LYS A 207 10.48 -0.88 1.18
N ASN A 208 11.29 -1.58 1.99
CA ASN A 208 12.47 -2.27 1.50
C ASN A 208 12.56 -3.67 2.10
N LEU A 209 12.60 -4.68 1.24
CA LEU A 209 12.72 -6.08 1.68
C LEU A 209 13.98 -6.34 2.48
N LYS A 210 15.06 -5.58 2.30
CA LYS A 210 16.29 -5.72 3.09
C LYS A 210 16.08 -5.50 4.58
N ARG A 211 14.96 -4.86 4.99
CA ARG A 211 14.60 -4.72 6.40
C ARG A 211 14.13 -6.03 7.03
N LEU A 212 13.56 -6.94 6.23
CA LEU A 212 13.10 -8.27 6.66
C LEU A 212 14.09 -9.37 6.26
N PHE A 213 14.64 -9.25 5.05
CA PHE A 213 15.50 -10.24 4.38
C PHE A 213 16.71 -9.52 3.75
N PRO A 214 17.70 -9.14 4.57
CA PRO A 214 18.91 -8.46 4.10
C PRO A 214 19.78 -9.31 3.16
N VAL A 215 19.71 -10.64 3.19
CA VAL A 215 20.63 -11.51 2.43
C VAL A 215 19.96 -12.16 1.21
N ASP A 216 18.82 -12.82 1.38
CA ASP A 216 18.16 -13.58 0.32
C ASP A 216 16.66 -13.26 0.20
N GLN A 217 16.25 -12.83 -0.99
CA GLN A 217 14.86 -12.43 -1.32
C GLN A 217 14.22 -13.37 -2.35
N SER A 218 14.91 -14.45 -2.74
CA SER A 218 14.51 -15.36 -3.82
C SER A 218 13.21 -16.12 -3.56
N MET A 219 12.80 -16.25 -2.29
CA MET A 219 11.57 -16.93 -1.86
C MET A 219 10.46 -15.98 -1.38
N VAL A 220 10.66 -14.68 -1.51
CA VAL A 220 9.74 -13.65 -1.00
C VAL A 220 8.77 -13.19 -2.09
N VAL A 221 7.48 -13.16 -1.75
CA VAL A 221 6.41 -12.54 -2.53
C VAL A 221 5.85 -11.37 -1.72
N ILE A 222 5.53 -10.26 -2.38
CA ILE A 222 4.87 -9.11 -1.75
C ILE A 222 3.46 -8.96 -2.31
N ILE A 223 2.47 -8.70 -1.47
CA ILE A 223 1.14 -8.21 -1.87
C ILE A 223 0.90 -6.82 -1.27
N ASP A 224 0.61 -5.85 -2.14
CA ASP A 224 0.46 -4.43 -1.76
C ASP A 224 -0.37 -3.71 -2.82
N ASP A 225 -1.25 -2.77 -2.44
CA ASP A 225 -2.01 -1.98 -3.42
C ASP A 225 -1.14 -0.95 -4.16
N ARG A 226 0.01 -0.61 -3.57
CA ARG A 226 0.94 0.42 -4.04
C ARG A 226 2.19 -0.16 -4.66
N GLY A 227 2.41 0.15 -5.94
CA GLY A 227 3.67 -0.18 -6.62
C GLY A 227 4.81 0.78 -6.32
N ASP A 228 4.48 2.05 -6.06
CA ASP A 228 5.44 3.13 -5.88
C ASP A 228 6.25 3.02 -4.58
N VAL A 229 5.61 2.63 -3.48
CA VAL A 229 6.29 2.41 -2.18
C VAL A 229 7.33 1.29 -2.25
N TRP A 230 7.14 0.36 -3.19
CA TRP A 230 8.06 -0.75 -3.47
C TRP A 230 8.92 -0.51 -4.68
N GLN A 231 8.93 0.70 -5.28
CA GLN A 231 9.72 1.00 -6.48
C GLN A 231 9.51 -0.02 -7.62
N TRP A 232 8.31 -0.60 -7.68
CA TRP A 232 7.92 -1.64 -8.65
C TRP A 232 8.83 -2.89 -8.66
N GLU A 233 9.27 -3.34 -7.48
CA GLU A 233 10.05 -4.57 -7.28
C GLU A 233 9.50 -5.79 -8.05
N SER A 234 10.41 -6.68 -8.45
CA SER A 234 10.08 -7.79 -9.36
C SER A 234 9.16 -8.83 -8.73
N ASN A 235 9.24 -9.00 -7.42
CA ASN A 235 8.44 -9.93 -6.62
C ASN A 235 7.16 -9.30 -6.03
N LEU A 236 6.85 -8.06 -6.40
CA LEU A 236 5.60 -7.42 -6.03
C LEU A 236 4.42 -7.94 -6.86
N ILE A 237 3.36 -8.37 -6.20
CA ILE A 237 2.05 -8.57 -6.78
C ILE A 237 1.18 -7.38 -6.35
N LYS A 238 1.09 -6.39 -7.24
CA LYS A 238 0.22 -5.25 -7.00
C LYS A 238 -1.23 -5.73 -7.03
N VAL A 239 -1.99 -5.41 -5.97
CA VAL A 239 -3.43 -5.68 -5.91
C VAL A 239 -4.24 -4.44 -6.28
N VAL A 240 -5.51 -4.66 -6.60
CA VAL A 240 -6.50 -3.59 -6.67
C VAL A 240 -6.72 -3.01 -5.26
N PRO A 241 -6.64 -1.68 -5.06
CA PRO A 241 -6.94 -1.06 -3.78
C PRO A 241 -8.36 -1.39 -3.31
N TYR A 242 -8.50 -1.90 -2.09
CA TYR A 242 -9.79 -2.21 -1.48
C TYR A 242 -10.45 -0.91 -1.01
N ASP A 243 -11.50 -0.53 -1.72
CA ASP A 243 -12.16 0.77 -1.58
C ASP A 243 -13.63 0.61 -1.18
N PHE A 244 -13.84 0.02 0.00
CA PHE A 244 -15.16 -0.13 0.59
C PHE A 244 -15.78 1.20 1.09
N PHE A 245 -15.06 1.95 1.92
CA PHE A 245 -15.51 3.27 2.40
C PHE A 245 -15.33 4.32 1.30
N VAL A 246 -16.36 4.46 0.46
CA VAL A 246 -16.39 5.35 -0.71
C VAL A 246 -15.87 6.76 -0.38
N GLY A 247 -14.96 7.28 -1.20
CA GLY A 247 -14.34 8.60 -1.00
C GLY A 247 -13.29 8.69 0.11
N ILE A 248 -13.05 7.60 0.86
CA ILE A 248 -11.98 7.47 1.84
C ILE A 248 -10.78 6.78 1.18
N GLY A 249 -9.62 7.43 1.27
CA GLY A 249 -8.35 6.83 0.85
C GLY A 249 -7.64 6.10 1.99
N ASP A 250 -6.39 5.73 1.75
CA ASP A 250 -5.52 5.21 2.81
C ASP A 250 -5.25 6.29 3.87
N ILE A 251 -5.74 6.06 5.09
CA ILE A 251 -5.60 6.98 6.24
C ILE A 251 -4.16 7.06 6.77
N ASN A 252 -3.30 6.13 6.34
CA ASN A 252 -1.89 6.07 6.71
C ASN A 252 -0.96 6.59 5.58
N SER A 253 -1.50 7.07 4.46
CA SER A 253 -0.70 7.48 3.30
C SER A 253 -0.19 8.92 3.29
N SER A 254 -0.45 9.73 4.31
CA SER A 254 -0.23 11.20 4.28
C SER A 254 1.21 11.62 3.93
N PHE A 255 2.19 10.74 4.10
CA PHE A 255 3.63 10.98 3.86
C PHE A 255 4.19 10.23 2.65
N LEU A 256 3.37 9.40 2.04
CA LEU A 256 3.77 8.67 0.86
C LEU A 256 3.67 9.60 -0.36
N PRO A 257 4.49 9.37 -1.39
CA PRO A 257 4.38 10.11 -2.65
C PRO A 257 2.93 10.14 -3.14
N LYS A 258 2.51 11.26 -3.75
CA LYS A 258 1.20 11.33 -4.40
C LYS A 258 1.19 10.33 -5.56
N LYS A 259 0.16 9.47 -5.57
CA LYS A 259 -0.07 8.44 -6.58
C LYS A 259 -0.16 9.11 -7.97
N ASN A 260 0.73 8.76 -8.90
CA ASN A 260 0.86 9.45 -10.20
C ASN A 260 0.04 8.74 -11.28
N GLY A 261 -1.06 9.35 -11.71
CA GLY A 261 -1.91 8.78 -12.76
C GLY A 261 -2.56 7.45 -12.37
N GLN A 262 -2.80 7.24 -11.07
CA GLN A 262 -3.51 6.07 -10.57
C GLN A 262 -4.98 6.15 -10.97
N LEU A 263 -5.45 5.12 -11.67
CA LEU A 263 -6.88 4.87 -11.75
C LEU A 263 -7.34 4.30 -10.41
N THR A 264 -8.41 4.89 -9.87
CA THR A 264 -9.28 4.20 -8.91
C THR A 264 -9.69 2.85 -9.52
N GLY A 265 -9.69 1.79 -8.69
CA GLY A 265 -9.88 0.40 -9.10
C GLY A 265 -11.17 0.15 -9.90
N PRO A 266 -11.46 -1.11 -10.30
CA PRO A 266 -12.62 -1.43 -11.07
C PRO A 266 -13.89 -0.90 -10.39
N THR A 267 -14.61 -0.02 -11.09
CA THR A 267 -15.84 0.60 -10.62
C THR A 267 -17.01 -0.31 -10.95
N LYS A 268 -17.12 -1.43 -10.24
CA LYS A 268 -18.45 -2.03 -10.07
C LYS A 268 -19.35 -1.20 -9.13
N LYS A 269 -18.82 -0.08 -8.61
CA LYS A 269 -19.62 0.98 -8.00
C LYS A 269 -20.72 1.43 -8.96
N ARG A 270 -21.95 1.62 -8.44
CA ARG A 270 -23.07 2.13 -9.25
C ARG A 270 -22.67 3.43 -9.96
N LYS A 271 -23.15 3.62 -11.19
CA LYS A 271 -22.83 4.80 -12.03
C LYS A 271 -23.10 6.14 -11.33
N SER A 272 -24.03 6.20 -10.38
CA SER A 272 -24.31 7.37 -9.53
C SER A 272 -23.15 7.69 -8.60
N ILE A 273 -22.63 6.69 -7.90
CA ILE A 273 -21.52 6.81 -6.93
C ILE A 273 -20.22 7.19 -7.65
N ALA A 274 -19.91 6.55 -8.78
CA ALA A 274 -18.73 6.89 -9.58
C ALA A 274 -18.76 8.34 -10.11
N LYS A 275 -19.95 8.90 -10.37
CA LYS A 275 -20.12 10.31 -10.76
C LYS A 275 -19.90 11.27 -9.58
N LEU A 276 -20.40 10.92 -8.39
CA LEU A 276 -20.19 11.72 -7.18
C LEU A 276 -18.71 11.77 -6.79
N GLU A 277 -18.01 10.63 -6.83
CA GLU A 277 -16.57 10.59 -6.54
C GLU A 277 -15.77 11.40 -7.56
N ALA A 278 -16.04 11.24 -8.86
CA ALA A 278 -15.36 12.03 -9.88
C ALA A 278 -15.60 13.54 -9.69
N ALA A 279 -16.81 13.95 -9.30
CA ALA A 279 -17.11 15.34 -8.98
C ALA A 279 -16.37 15.82 -7.71
N ALA A 280 -16.27 14.97 -6.68
CA ALA A 280 -15.55 15.27 -5.44
C ALA A 280 -14.02 15.34 -5.65
N GLU A 281 -13.44 14.49 -6.49
CA GLU A 281 -12.02 14.53 -6.86
C GLU A 281 -11.69 15.82 -7.64
N LEU A 282 -12.51 16.17 -8.63
CA LEU A 282 -12.36 17.43 -9.38
C LEU A 282 -12.44 18.67 -8.47
N ALA A 283 -13.31 18.64 -7.44
CA ALA A 283 -13.39 19.71 -6.46
C ALA A 283 -12.10 19.81 -5.61
N LYS A 284 -11.54 18.68 -5.15
CA LYS A 284 -10.27 18.65 -4.39
C LYS A 284 -9.09 19.18 -5.20
N GLU A 285 -9.01 18.87 -6.50
CA GLU A 285 -7.95 19.42 -7.38
C GLU A 285 -8.07 20.94 -7.55
N SER A 286 -9.29 21.48 -7.55
CA SER A 286 -9.54 22.92 -7.68
C SER A 286 -9.13 23.72 -6.45
N ASP A 287 -9.29 23.18 -5.24
CA ASP A 287 -8.87 23.85 -3.99
C ASP A 287 -7.34 23.94 -3.88
N THR A 288 -6.59 22.92 -4.31
CA THR A 288 -5.11 22.97 -4.30
C THR A 288 -4.49 23.99 -5.27
N ASN A 289 -5.25 24.49 -6.25
CA ASN A 289 -4.77 25.53 -7.17
C ASN A 289 -5.07 26.96 -6.69
N ASN A 290 -6.00 27.14 -5.75
CA ASN A 290 -6.38 28.47 -5.25
C ASN A 290 -5.44 29.01 -4.15
N ASP A 291 -4.65 28.17 -3.48
CA ASP A 291 -3.65 28.60 -2.48
C ASP A 291 -2.40 29.27 -3.07
N LYS A 292 -2.32 29.47 -4.39
CA LYS A 292 -1.23 30.20 -5.06
C LYS A 292 -1.60 31.61 -5.53
N GLN A 293 -2.81 32.10 -5.26
CA GLN A 293 -3.21 33.46 -5.61
C GLN A 293 -3.95 34.14 -4.46
N GLY A 294 -3.20 34.79 -3.58
CA GLY A 294 -3.82 35.60 -2.54
C GLY A 294 -2.84 36.37 -1.66
N THR A 295 -2.16 37.38 -2.19
CA THR A 295 -2.01 38.72 -1.57
C THR A 295 -1.13 39.64 -2.44
N GLU A 296 -1.77 40.40 -3.33
CA GLU A 296 -1.24 41.68 -3.83
C GLU A 296 -2.04 42.80 -3.15
N SER A 297 -1.45 43.46 -2.17
CA SER A 297 -1.81 44.83 -1.78
C SER A 297 -0.59 45.46 -1.12
N GLY A 298 0.00 46.42 -1.82
CA GLY A 298 1.33 46.95 -1.54
C GLY A 298 1.42 47.94 -0.40
N GLU A 299 2.67 48.16 0.00
CA GLU A 299 3.21 49.39 0.59
C GLU A 299 4.70 49.44 0.19
N GLU A 300 5.10 50.54 -0.44
CA GLU A 300 6.48 50.90 -0.75
C GLU A 300 7.20 51.30 0.54
N GLU A 301 8.42 50.80 0.80
CA GLU A 301 9.62 51.62 1.07
C GLU A 301 10.85 50.80 1.54
N CYS A 302 12.01 51.25 1.05
CA CYS A 302 13.40 51.13 1.56
C CYS A 302 14.22 49.86 1.28
N GLU A 303 15.10 49.99 0.27
CA GLU A 303 16.32 49.19 0.06
C GLU A 303 17.36 49.47 1.16
N GLU A 304 17.86 48.41 1.81
CA GLU A 304 19.25 48.35 2.31
C GLU A 304 19.81 46.93 2.09
N ASP A 305 20.89 46.87 1.30
CA ASP A 305 21.66 45.68 0.95
C ASP A 305 22.36 45.02 2.15
N ALA A 306 22.19 43.71 2.34
CA ALA A 306 23.24 42.83 2.88
C ALA A 306 22.96 41.33 2.62
N ASP A 307 23.88 40.72 1.86
CA ASP A 307 24.29 39.31 1.83
C ASP A 307 23.28 38.19 1.49
N GLY A 308 23.25 37.91 0.17
CA GLY A 308 23.52 36.59 -0.42
C GLY A 308 23.11 35.33 0.35
N HIS A 309 21.86 34.90 0.18
CA HIS A 309 21.49 33.49 0.23
C HIS A 309 20.74 33.13 -1.05
N SER A 310 21.34 32.23 -1.84
CA SER A 310 20.70 31.63 -3.01
C SER A 310 19.47 30.83 -2.59
N ASP A 311 18.32 31.19 -3.12
CA ASP A 311 17.13 30.34 -3.19
C ASP A 311 17.48 29.08 -3.98
N VAL A 312 17.93 28.04 -3.29
CA VAL A 312 18.05 26.71 -3.89
C VAL A 312 16.66 26.09 -3.81
N SER A 313 16.04 25.95 -4.97
CA SER A 313 14.91 25.05 -5.15
C SER A 313 15.35 23.64 -4.78
N ASN A 314 15.09 23.24 -3.53
CA ASN A 314 15.46 21.91 -3.04
C ASN A 314 14.85 20.86 -3.97
N SER A 315 15.73 20.09 -4.60
CA SER A 315 15.37 19.00 -5.51
C SER A 315 14.59 17.93 -4.74
N PRO A 316 13.60 17.24 -5.36
CA PRO A 316 12.92 16.10 -4.74
C PRO A 316 13.89 15.04 -4.19
N VAL A 317 15.08 14.93 -4.79
CA VAL A 317 16.17 14.03 -4.37
C VAL A 317 16.80 14.48 -3.04
N GLU A 318 16.87 15.78 -2.79
CA GLU A 318 17.44 16.36 -1.56
C GLU A 318 16.48 16.16 -0.38
N ARG A 319 15.17 16.29 -0.63
CA ARG A 319 14.13 15.92 0.33
C ARG A 319 14.16 14.42 0.65
N ILE A 320 14.46 13.56 -0.32
CA ILE A 320 14.63 12.10 -0.13
C ILE A 320 15.86 11.76 0.74
N LEU A 321 16.94 12.54 0.63
CA LEU A 321 18.13 12.39 1.47
C LEU A 321 17.87 12.83 2.92
N GLU A 322 17.08 13.88 3.14
CA GLU A 322 16.63 14.30 4.48
C GLU A 322 15.61 13.33 5.12
N LEU A 323 14.85 12.60 4.30
CA LEU A 323 13.84 11.61 4.71
C LEU A 323 14.42 10.21 5.02
N GLY A 324 15.73 10.02 4.92
CA GLY A 324 16.41 8.80 5.35
C GLY A 324 16.38 8.67 6.87
N GLY A 325 15.67 7.67 7.39
CA GLY A 325 15.43 7.47 8.82
C GLY A 325 16.69 7.07 9.61
N GLY A 326 17.47 8.06 10.03
CA GLY A 326 18.46 7.94 11.11
C GLY A 326 17.94 8.55 12.41
N GLU A 327 18.60 8.24 13.53
CA GLU A 327 18.31 8.64 14.92
C GLU A 327 18.21 10.18 15.17
N GLY A 328 18.37 11.02 14.14
CA GLY A 328 18.36 12.49 14.23
C GLY A 328 17.03 13.20 13.86
N ASN A 329 16.00 12.49 13.40
CA ASN A 329 14.83 13.13 12.74
C ASN A 329 13.60 13.33 13.65
N THR A 330 13.81 13.80 14.90
CA THR A 330 12.70 14.08 15.83
C THR A 330 11.71 15.11 15.29
N SER A 331 12.19 16.12 14.56
CA SER A 331 11.36 17.15 13.92
C SER A 331 10.45 16.58 12.84
N LEU A 332 10.97 15.65 12.04
CA LEU A 332 10.24 15.05 10.93
C LEU A 332 9.16 14.08 11.43
N LEU A 333 9.46 13.29 12.47
CA LEU A 333 8.45 12.46 13.15
C LEU A 333 7.33 13.30 13.81
N LEU A 334 7.68 14.50 14.30
CA LEU A 334 6.72 15.43 14.87
C LEU A 334 5.81 16.04 13.79
N GLU A 335 6.38 16.57 12.71
CA GLU A 335 5.62 17.00 11.53
C GLU A 335 4.75 15.86 11.02
N GLN A 336 5.27 14.64 11.07
CA GLN A 336 4.55 13.46 10.64
C GLN A 336 3.27 13.22 11.43
N SER A 337 3.43 13.25 12.75
CA SER A 337 2.33 13.06 13.69
C SER A 337 1.29 14.17 13.55
N LEU A 338 1.72 15.40 13.30
CA LEU A 338 0.83 16.56 13.11
C LEU A 338 -0.05 16.42 11.87
N THR A 339 0.50 16.16 10.69
CA THR A 339 -0.31 16.05 9.45
C THR A 339 -1.28 14.87 9.53
N ARG A 340 -0.84 13.75 10.12
CA ARG A 340 -1.72 12.60 10.34
C ARG A 340 -2.89 12.96 11.25
N ASN A 341 -2.63 13.63 12.38
CA ASN A 341 -3.68 14.06 13.31
C ASN A 341 -4.65 15.05 12.65
N GLN A 342 -4.14 16.00 11.86
CA GLN A 342 -4.98 16.91 11.08
C GLN A 342 -5.89 16.15 10.11
N SER A 343 -5.35 15.18 9.35
CA SER A 343 -6.14 14.36 8.43
C SER A 343 -7.24 13.57 9.13
N ILE A 344 -6.95 13.03 10.32
CA ILE A 344 -7.90 12.29 11.15
C ILE A 344 -9.02 13.22 11.66
N GLU A 345 -8.66 14.37 12.21
CA GLU A 345 -9.61 15.38 12.71
C GLU A 345 -10.50 15.91 11.60
N GLU A 346 -9.92 16.19 10.43
CA GLU A 346 -10.68 16.62 9.25
C GLU A 346 -11.71 15.58 8.81
N GLN A 347 -11.33 14.30 8.77
CA GLN A 347 -12.26 13.22 8.41
C GLN A 347 -13.41 13.12 9.42
N GLN A 348 -13.12 13.23 10.72
CA GLN A 348 -14.12 13.20 11.79
C GLN A 348 -15.08 14.40 11.73
N GLN A 349 -14.58 15.58 11.42
CA GLN A 349 -15.38 16.81 11.34
C GLN A 349 -16.20 16.89 10.05
N LYS A 350 -15.58 16.61 8.90
CA LYS A 350 -16.22 16.75 7.58
C LYS A 350 -17.21 15.63 7.28
N ARG A 351 -17.09 14.48 7.94
CA ARG A 351 -17.97 13.30 7.77
C ARG A 351 -18.28 13.00 6.29
N PRO A 352 -17.23 12.73 5.49
CA PRO A 352 -17.36 12.55 4.05
C PRO A 352 -18.37 11.46 3.66
N LEU A 353 -18.52 10.39 4.45
CA LEU A 353 -19.48 9.33 4.16
C LEU A 353 -20.92 9.81 4.28
N ALA A 354 -21.23 10.56 5.34
CA ALA A 354 -22.56 11.16 5.52
C ALA A 354 -22.88 12.16 4.40
N LYS A 355 -21.89 12.95 3.98
CA LYS A 355 -22.06 13.89 2.87
C LYS A 355 -22.35 13.17 1.55
N LEU A 356 -21.59 12.12 1.22
CA LEU A 356 -21.80 11.35 -0.01
C LEU A 356 -23.14 10.61 -0.01
N GLN A 357 -23.56 10.07 1.13
CA GLN A 357 -24.89 9.46 1.28
C GLN A 357 -26.00 10.49 1.05
N HIS A 358 -25.87 11.69 1.63
CA HIS A 358 -26.85 12.76 1.43
C HIS A 358 -26.90 13.23 -0.03
N ASP A 359 -25.75 13.38 -0.68
CA ASP A 359 -25.67 13.75 -2.10
C ASP A 359 -26.28 12.66 -3.00
N LEU A 360 -26.14 11.37 -2.62
CA LEU A 360 -26.80 10.26 -3.29
C LEU A 360 -28.32 10.38 -3.16
N GLU A 361 -28.85 10.51 -1.95
CA GLU A 361 -30.29 10.67 -1.69
C GLU A 361 -30.91 11.83 -2.49
N GLN A 362 -30.26 13.01 -2.52
CA GLN A 362 -30.72 14.16 -3.31
C GLN A 362 -30.82 13.86 -4.82
N MET A 363 -29.87 13.11 -5.37
CA MET A 363 -29.91 12.74 -6.79
C MET A 363 -31.05 11.77 -7.10
N HIS A 364 -31.39 10.88 -6.16
CA HIS A 364 -32.50 9.93 -6.31
C HIS A 364 -33.84 10.67 -6.23
N GLU A 365 -34.01 11.60 -5.29
CA GLU A 365 -35.20 12.47 -5.20
C GLU A 365 -35.43 13.27 -6.48
N HIS A 366 -34.38 13.91 -7.03
CA HIS A 366 -34.49 14.69 -8.27
C HIS A 366 -34.84 13.84 -9.50
N ARG A 367 -34.45 12.55 -9.54
CA ARG A 367 -34.85 11.64 -10.61
C ARG A 367 -36.32 11.27 -10.52
N HIS A 368 -36.80 10.94 -9.32
CA HIS A 368 -38.22 10.62 -9.09
C HIS A 368 -39.16 11.77 -9.43
N ASP A 369 -38.76 13.03 -9.18
CA ASP A 369 -39.53 14.20 -9.61
C ASP A 369 -39.58 14.36 -11.14
N SER A 370 -38.50 13.99 -11.84
CA SER A 370 -38.39 14.10 -13.31
C SER A 370 -39.09 12.98 -14.08
N ASP A 371 -39.22 11.78 -13.49
CA ASP A 371 -39.78 10.57 -14.12
C ASP A 371 -41.20 10.22 -13.63
N SER A 372 -41.91 11.16 -13.01
CA SER A 372 -43.30 11.02 -12.54
C SER A 372 -44.36 10.85 -13.66
N LYS A 373 -43.99 10.27 -14.81
CA LYS A 373 -44.87 9.82 -15.90
C LYS A 373 -44.50 8.43 -16.47
N SER A 374 -44.21 7.43 -15.65
CA SER A 374 -44.50 6.02 -16.02
C SER A 374 -44.47 5.08 -14.81
N GLU A 375 -45.55 4.30 -14.66
CA GLU A 375 -45.84 3.41 -13.52
C GLU A 375 -44.96 2.14 -13.44
N SER A 376 -44.78 1.71 -12.18
CA SER A 376 -44.71 0.34 -11.65
C SER A 376 -43.56 -0.59 -12.11
N GLY A 377 -42.57 -0.74 -11.24
CA GLY A 377 -41.61 -1.85 -11.18
C GLY A 377 -41.31 -2.18 -9.71
N SER A 378 -41.14 -3.48 -9.41
CA SER A 378 -41.04 -4.17 -8.12
C SER A 378 -40.25 -3.49 -6.98
N ASP A 379 -40.84 -3.50 -5.77
CA ASP A 379 -40.31 -2.97 -4.49
C ASP A 379 -39.00 -3.62 -3.96
N ASP A 380 -38.39 -4.59 -4.65
CA ASP A 380 -37.14 -5.24 -4.20
C ASP A 380 -35.86 -4.64 -4.85
N GLU A 381 -35.96 -3.85 -5.92
CA GLU A 381 -34.80 -3.18 -6.55
C GLU A 381 -34.54 -1.77 -5.98
N SER A 382 -35.49 -1.17 -5.26
CA SER A 382 -35.38 0.20 -4.72
C SER A 382 -34.45 0.31 -3.51
N ASP A 383 -34.45 -0.69 -2.61
CA ASP A 383 -33.62 -0.66 -1.39
C ASP A 383 -32.13 -0.81 -1.71
N GLU A 384 -31.82 -1.46 -2.83
CA GLU A 384 -30.48 -1.45 -3.36
C GLU A 384 -30.11 -0.05 -3.82
N GLU A 385 -30.97 0.73 -4.47
CA GLU A 385 -30.57 2.02 -5.05
C GLU A 385 -30.10 3.10 -4.06
N ASP A 386 -30.54 3.04 -2.79
CA ASP A 386 -30.29 4.07 -1.78
C ASP A 386 -29.02 3.86 -0.92
N ASN A 387 -28.39 2.69 -0.98
CA ASN A 387 -27.18 2.42 -0.17
C ASN A 387 -25.88 2.90 -0.86
N LEU A 388 -25.06 3.66 -0.12
CA LEU A 388 -23.74 4.11 -0.58
C LEU A 388 -22.72 2.96 -0.60
N LEU A 389 -22.78 2.07 0.39
CA LEU A 389 -21.80 1.00 0.60
C LEU A 389 -22.29 -0.33 0.04
N PHE A 390 -21.47 -0.93 -0.82
CA PHE A 390 -21.70 -2.25 -1.41
C PHE A 390 -20.37 -2.99 -1.54
N ASP A 391 -20.37 -4.28 -1.20
CA ASP A 391 -19.15 -5.09 -1.18
C ASP A 391 -19.22 -6.23 -2.21
N ASP A 392 -18.64 -5.98 -3.38
CA ASP A 392 -18.55 -6.94 -4.49
C ASP A 392 -17.10 -7.24 -4.90
N ASP A 393 -16.18 -6.94 -3.99
CA ASP A 393 -14.77 -7.23 -4.12
C ASP A 393 -14.54 -8.75 -4.11
N ASN A 394 -13.80 -9.22 -5.11
CA ASN A 394 -13.40 -10.62 -5.24
C ASN A 394 -11.89 -10.76 -5.45
N GLU A 395 -11.12 -9.74 -5.08
CA GLU A 395 -9.68 -9.68 -5.34
C GLU A 395 -8.93 -10.79 -4.59
N LEU A 396 -9.27 -11.04 -3.32
CA LEU A 396 -8.61 -12.10 -2.55
C LEU A 396 -8.83 -13.49 -3.16
N ALA A 397 -9.96 -13.71 -3.83
CA ALA A 397 -10.22 -14.97 -4.54
C ALA A 397 -9.40 -15.07 -5.84
N ALA A 398 -9.13 -13.96 -6.52
CA ALA A 398 -8.20 -13.92 -7.65
C ALA A 398 -6.74 -14.13 -7.16
N LEU A 399 -6.37 -13.45 -6.07
CA LEU A 399 -5.06 -13.50 -5.46
C LEU A 399 -4.69 -14.90 -4.93
N ASP A 400 -5.64 -15.62 -4.30
CA ASP A 400 -5.47 -17.03 -3.88
C ASP A 400 -4.99 -17.91 -5.04
N LYS A 401 -5.60 -17.75 -6.23
CA LYS A 401 -5.21 -18.49 -7.43
C LYS A 401 -3.81 -18.09 -7.92
N VAL A 402 -3.52 -16.79 -7.98
CA VAL A 402 -2.24 -16.27 -8.44
C VAL A 402 -1.10 -16.74 -7.53
N LEU A 403 -1.25 -16.58 -6.22
CA LEU A 403 -0.27 -17.06 -5.24
C LEU A 403 -0.12 -18.59 -5.30
N GLY A 404 -1.23 -19.32 -5.41
CA GLY A 404 -1.20 -20.77 -5.63
C GLY A 404 -0.38 -21.18 -6.87
N ASN A 405 -0.51 -20.45 -7.97
CA ASN A 405 0.23 -20.69 -9.21
C ASN A 405 1.72 -20.36 -9.06
N ILE A 406 2.07 -19.29 -8.35
CA ILE A 406 3.47 -18.90 -8.09
C ILE A 406 4.16 -19.95 -7.22
N HIS A 407 3.51 -20.36 -6.12
CA HIS A 407 4.01 -21.42 -5.25
C HIS A 407 4.25 -22.72 -6.03
N GLN A 408 3.28 -23.16 -6.81
CA GLN A 408 3.42 -24.34 -7.65
C GLN A 408 4.53 -24.17 -8.71
N GLY A 409 4.64 -22.98 -9.31
CA GLY A 409 5.67 -22.65 -10.29
C GLY A 409 7.08 -22.74 -9.72
N TYR A 410 7.28 -22.18 -8.53
CA TYR A 410 8.55 -22.26 -7.79
C TYR A 410 8.94 -23.71 -7.52
N TYR A 411 8.06 -24.46 -6.85
CA TYR A 411 8.39 -25.83 -6.44
C TYR A 411 8.50 -26.79 -7.62
N ASN A 412 7.80 -26.55 -8.74
CA ASN A 412 8.00 -27.31 -9.98
C ASN A 412 9.40 -27.12 -10.57
N LEU A 413 10.03 -25.96 -10.40
CA LEU A 413 11.40 -25.70 -10.83
C LEU A 413 12.39 -26.29 -9.82
N PHE A 414 12.14 -26.10 -8.53
CA PHE A 414 12.97 -26.67 -7.46
C PHE A 414 13.01 -28.21 -7.52
N ASP A 415 11.88 -28.87 -7.77
CA ASP A 415 11.82 -30.33 -7.86
C ASP A 415 12.58 -30.88 -9.09
N LYS A 416 12.80 -30.06 -10.14
CA LYS A 416 13.61 -30.41 -11.32
C LYS A 416 15.10 -30.25 -11.07
N ASP A 417 15.50 -29.20 -10.36
CA ASP A 417 16.89 -28.92 -10.00
C ASP A 417 16.98 -28.55 -8.51
N LYS A 418 17.14 -29.58 -7.68
CA LYS A 418 17.24 -29.43 -6.22
C LYS A 418 18.54 -28.76 -5.75
N ILE A 419 19.50 -28.56 -6.66
CA ILE A 419 20.79 -27.96 -6.34
C ILE A 419 20.69 -26.44 -6.48
N ASN A 420 20.06 -25.96 -7.55
CA ASN A 420 19.88 -24.53 -7.79
C ASN A 420 18.51 -24.06 -7.31
N LYS A 421 18.50 -23.27 -6.23
CA LYS A 421 17.28 -22.66 -5.69
C LYS A 421 16.69 -21.71 -6.76
N PRO A 422 15.40 -21.87 -7.15
CA PRO A 422 14.74 -20.93 -8.04
C PRO A 422 14.62 -19.54 -7.41
N ASP A 423 14.47 -18.52 -8.25
CA ASP A 423 14.31 -17.13 -7.81
C ASP A 423 12.97 -16.55 -8.25
N LEU A 424 12.14 -16.16 -7.28
CA LEU A 424 10.85 -15.54 -7.55
C LEU A 424 10.95 -14.18 -8.23
N THR A 425 12.08 -13.48 -8.09
CA THR A 425 12.34 -12.23 -8.82
C THR A 425 12.47 -12.45 -10.33
N GLU A 426 12.71 -13.69 -10.78
CA GLU A 426 12.69 -14.07 -12.20
C GLU A 426 11.36 -14.74 -12.60
N ILE A 427 10.83 -15.61 -11.73
CA ILE A 427 9.62 -16.38 -12.00
C ILE A 427 8.39 -15.46 -12.14
N ILE A 428 8.19 -14.54 -11.20
CA ILE A 428 7.03 -13.64 -11.19
C ILE A 428 6.98 -12.77 -12.45
N PRO A 429 8.05 -12.05 -12.85
CA PRO A 429 8.05 -11.30 -14.10
C PRO A 429 7.85 -12.18 -15.35
N SER A 430 8.41 -13.40 -15.38
CA SER A 430 8.19 -14.34 -16.49
C SER A 430 6.72 -14.75 -16.62
N MET A 431 6.02 -14.92 -15.50
CA MET A 431 4.59 -15.24 -15.50
C MET A 431 3.74 -14.03 -15.91
N LYS A 432 4.01 -12.85 -15.34
CA LYS A 432 3.28 -11.62 -15.69
C LYS A 432 3.42 -11.28 -17.17
N SER A 433 4.65 -11.22 -17.71
CA SER A 433 4.93 -10.79 -19.08
C SER A 433 4.20 -11.59 -20.17
N LYS A 434 3.94 -12.88 -19.92
CA LYS A 434 3.24 -13.77 -20.86
C LYS A 434 1.72 -13.62 -20.82
N THR A 435 1.18 -12.94 -19.80
CA THR A 435 -0.26 -12.91 -19.53
C THR A 435 -1.03 -12.12 -20.57
N LEU A 436 -0.55 -10.92 -20.91
CA LEU A 436 -1.19 -10.00 -21.86
C LEU A 436 -0.27 -9.68 -23.04
N GLU A 437 0.63 -10.61 -23.37
CA GLU A 437 1.56 -10.47 -24.49
C GLU A 437 0.79 -10.23 -25.81
N GLY A 438 1.28 -9.29 -26.61
CA GLY A 438 0.66 -8.91 -27.89
C GLY A 438 -0.52 -7.95 -27.77
N ILE A 439 -0.90 -7.53 -26.56
CA ILE A 439 -1.88 -6.47 -26.35
C ILE A 439 -1.20 -5.11 -26.40
N THR A 440 -1.70 -4.23 -27.27
CA THR A 440 -1.35 -2.81 -27.30
C THR A 440 -2.53 -1.97 -26.81
N VAL A 441 -2.32 -1.20 -25.73
CA VAL A 441 -3.31 -0.34 -25.08
C VAL A 441 -3.04 1.14 -25.37
N LEU A 442 -4.12 1.87 -25.65
CA LEU A 442 -4.16 3.33 -25.65
C LEU A 442 -5.12 3.81 -24.55
N PHE A 443 -4.63 4.63 -23.62
CA PHE A 443 -5.47 5.27 -22.61
C PHE A 443 -6.11 6.55 -23.14
N SER A 444 -7.40 6.75 -22.89
CA SER A 444 -8.12 7.97 -23.30
C SER A 444 -8.99 8.54 -22.19
N GLY A 445 -8.73 9.81 -21.83
CA GLY A 445 -9.48 10.51 -20.78
C GLY A 445 -9.26 9.92 -19.38
N ILE A 446 -8.12 9.26 -19.17
CA ILE A 446 -7.79 8.51 -17.96
C ILE A 446 -6.55 9.10 -17.27
N ILE A 447 -5.46 9.22 -18.02
CA ILE A 447 -4.21 9.79 -17.50
C ILE A 447 -4.30 11.31 -17.61
N PRO A 448 -4.12 12.07 -16.51
CA PRO A 448 -4.12 13.54 -16.54
C PRO A 448 -3.13 14.14 -17.55
N LEU A 449 -3.47 15.31 -18.09
CA LEU A 449 -2.61 16.02 -19.03
C LEU A 449 -1.33 16.48 -18.33
N GLY A 450 -0.19 16.33 -19.01
CA GLY A 450 1.12 16.75 -18.48
C GLY A 450 1.86 15.68 -17.67
N ILE A 451 1.22 14.55 -17.32
CA ILE A 451 1.89 13.42 -16.70
C ILE A 451 2.67 12.64 -17.76
N ASN A 452 3.94 12.31 -17.45
CA ASN A 452 4.73 11.43 -18.30
C ASN A 452 4.14 10.01 -18.26
N LEU A 453 3.80 9.48 -19.45
CA LEU A 453 3.22 8.16 -19.62
C LEU A 453 4.08 7.06 -18.98
N ASP A 454 5.40 7.18 -19.03
CA ASP A 454 6.34 6.20 -18.48
C ASP A 454 6.36 6.19 -16.93
N SER A 455 5.93 7.29 -16.32
CA SER A 455 5.86 7.44 -14.85
C SER A 455 4.48 7.13 -14.27
N ALA A 456 3.47 6.92 -15.11
CA ALA A 456 2.12 6.65 -14.63
C ALA A 456 2.01 5.21 -14.10
N ASP A 457 1.47 5.07 -12.89
CA ASP A 457 1.44 3.79 -12.17
C ASP A 457 0.73 2.68 -12.95
N ILE A 458 -0.42 3.00 -13.55
CA ILE A 458 -1.16 2.03 -14.39
C ILE A 458 -0.34 1.58 -15.60
N VAL A 459 0.49 2.46 -16.16
CA VAL A 459 1.30 2.13 -17.35
C VAL A 459 2.43 1.19 -16.96
N ILE A 460 3.10 1.46 -15.83
CA ILE A 460 4.14 0.57 -15.30
C ILE A 460 3.53 -0.80 -15.00
N TRP A 461 2.37 -0.84 -14.34
CA TRP A 461 1.68 -2.09 -14.05
C TRP A 461 1.33 -2.88 -15.32
N CYS A 462 0.73 -2.25 -16.33
CA CYS A 462 0.45 -2.87 -17.62
C CYS A 462 1.70 -3.46 -18.29
N ARG A 463 2.80 -2.72 -18.29
CA ARG A 463 4.06 -3.15 -18.92
C ARG A 463 4.64 -4.39 -18.26
N GLN A 464 4.51 -4.54 -16.94
CA GLN A 464 4.93 -5.77 -16.25
C GLN A 464 4.17 -7.00 -16.78
N PHE A 465 2.95 -6.83 -17.28
CA PHE A 465 2.11 -7.90 -17.85
C PHE A 465 2.30 -8.10 -19.37
N GLY A 466 3.33 -7.49 -19.96
CA GLY A 466 3.63 -7.62 -21.39
C GLY A 466 2.80 -6.72 -22.30
N VAL A 467 2.02 -5.79 -21.74
CA VAL A 467 1.21 -4.85 -22.51
C VAL A 467 2.09 -3.73 -23.07
N LYS A 468 1.97 -3.46 -24.37
CA LYS A 468 2.55 -2.27 -24.99
C LYS A 468 1.59 -1.09 -24.80
N VAL A 469 2.06 0.00 -24.17
CA VAL A 469 1.24 1.20 -24.00
C VAL A 469 1.70 2.29 -24.96
N VAL A 470 0.76 2.87 -25.70
CA VAL A 470 1.01 3.95 -26.67
C VAL A 470 0.20 5.20 -26.32
N ASN A 471 0.63 6.35 -26.83
CA ASN A 471 0.00 7.65 -26.58
C ASN A 471 -0.98 8.07 -27.68
N GLU A 472 -0.86 7.54 -28.89
CA GLU A 472 -1.69 7.89 -30.05
C GLU A 472 -2.32 6.65 -30.69
N VAL A 473 -3.27 6.88 -31.60
CA VAL A 473 -3.93 5.82 -32.36
C VAL A 473 -2.99 5.33 -33.47
N TYR A 474 -2.39 4.16 -33.28
CA TYR A 474 -1.58 3.44 -34.26
C TYR A 474 -2.29 2.18 -34.78
N PRO A 475 -1.92 1.64 -35.96
CA PRO A 475 -2.52 0.42 -36.51
C PRO A 475 -2.35 -0.81 -35.61
N GLU A 476 -1.31 -0.83 -34.78
CA GLU A 476 -1.00 -1.90 -33.83
C GLU A 476 -1.81 -1.84 -32.52
N VAL A 477 -2.61 -0.78 -32.31
CA VAL A 477 -3.48 -0.67 -31.13
C VAL A 477 -4.53 -1.76 -31.19
N THR A 478 -4.71 -2.45 -30.07
CA THR A 478 -5.70 -3.52 -29.93
C THR A 478 -6.87 -3.07 -29.06
N HIS A 479 -6.61 -2.28 -28.02
CA HIS A 479 -7.60 -1.84 -27.05
C HIS A 479 -7.45 -0.34 -26.76
N VAL A 480 -8.58 0.37 -26.72
CA VAL A 480 -8.68 1.74 -26.21
C VAL A 480 -9.43 1.70 -24.89
N VAL A 481 -8.75 2.12 -23.82
CA VAL A 481 -9.33 2.13 -22.46
C VAL A 481 -9.88 3.52 -22.17
N CYS A 482 -11.17 3.63 -21.85
CA CYS A 482 -11.84 4.89 -21.50
C CYS A 482 -13.03 4.67 -20.55
N ARG A 483 -13.28 5.62 -19.64
CA ARG A 483 -14.39 5.55 -18.66
C ARG A 483 -15.77 5.70 -19.31
N ASP A 484 -15.90 6.56 -20.33
CA ASP A 484 -17.16 6.79 -21.02
C ASP A 484 -17.21 6.05 -22.37
N VAL A 485 -17.98 4.97 -22.39
CA VAL A 485 -18.27 4.17 -23.60
C VAL A 485 -19.58 4.61 -24.27
N SER A 486 -20.35 5.49 -23.61
CA SER A 486 -21.71 5.87 -24.02
C SER A 486 -21.73 6.98 -25.07
N GLU A 487 -22.79 6.99 -25.89
CA GLU A 487 -22.95 7.95 -27.00
C GLU A 487 -23.43 9.34 -26.56
N GLY A 488 -23.82 9.52 -25.29
CA GLY A 488 -24.49 10.73 -24.80
C GLY A 488 -23.59 11.96 -24.64
N ALA A 489 -22.43 11.83 -23.99
CA ALA A 489 -21.44 12.91 -23.87
C ALA A 489 -20.46 12.96 -25.07
N GLY A 490 -20.56 11.97 -25.96
CA GLY A 490 -19.67 11.77 -27.10
C GLY A 490 -18.31 11.17 -26.68
N PRO A 491 -17.82 10.12 -27.37
CA PRO A 491 -16.51 9.56 -27.07
C PRO A 491 -15.41 10.61 -27.21
N THR A 492 -14.38 10.53 -26.35
CA THR A 492 -13.18 11.36 -26.45
C THR A 492 -12.60 11.33 -27.87
N PHE A 493 -11.82 12.35 -28.23
CA PHE A 493 -11.24 12.45 -29.57
C PHE A 493 -10.51 11.16 -29.99
N LYS A 494 -9.68 10.58 -29.13
CA LYS A 494 -8.92 9.34 -29.41
C LYS A 494 -9.84 8.15 -29.63
N THR A 495 -10.88 7.99 -28.80
CA THR A 495 -11.87 6.92 -28.96
C THR A 495 -12.66 7.08 -30.27
N ARG A 496 -13.01 8.30 -30.66
CA ARG A 496 -13.70 8.60 -31.92
C ARG A 496 -12.81 8.32 -33.15
N VAL A 497 -11.52 8.66 -33.08
CA VAL A 497 -10.53 8.37 -34.14
C VAL A 497 -10.35 6.86 -34.28
N ALA A 498 -10.16 6.14 -33.18
CA ALA A 498 -10.01 4.68 -33.18
C ALA A 498 -11.23 3.98 -33.81
N ARG A 499 -12.44 4.38 -33.40
CA ARG A 499 -13.70 3.85 -33.97
C ARG A 499 -13.84 4.09 -35.48
N LYS A 500 -13.34 5.22 -35.97
CA LYS A 500 -13.45 5.60 -37.39
C LYS A 500 -12.39 4.94 -38.27
N LEU A 501 -11.15 4.84 -37.79
CA LEU A 501 -10.03 4.30 -38.57
C LEU A 501 -10.02 2.76 -38.56
N TYR A 502 -10.41 2.15 -37.44
CA TYR A 502 -10.20 0.74 -37.16
C TYR A 502 -11.40 0.10 -36.45
N PRO A 503 -12.63 0.15 -37.03
CA PRO A 503 -13.85 -0.29 -36.36
C PRO A 503 -13.86 -1.79 -36.01
N ASP A 504 -13.22 -2.63 -36.83
CA ASP A 504 -13.27 -4.09 -36.68
C ASP A 504 -12.06 -4.66 -35.91
N THR A 505 -11.00 -3.86 -35.70
CA THR A 505 -9.74 -4.34 -35.10
C THR A 505 -9.46 -3.77 -33.71
N ILE A 506 -9.97 -2.58 -33.38
CA ILE A 506 -9.78 -1.96 -32.07
C ILE A 506 -11.01 -2.18 -31.18
N LYS A 507 -10.79 -2.79 -30.01
CA LYS A 507 -11.82 -2.89 -28.97
C LYS A 507 -11.81 -1.64 -28.08
N ILE A 508 -12.97 -1.04 -27.83
CA ILE A 508 -13.12 0.04 -26.86
C ILE A 508 -13.63 -0.58 -25.56
N VAL A 509 -12.87 -0.44 -24.48
CA VAL A 509 -13.11 -1.13 -23.20
C VAL A 509 -13.10 -0.16 -22.03
N ASN A 510 -13.85 -0.52 -20.98
CA ASN A 510 -13.80 0.17 -19.70
C ASN A 510 -12.52 -0.24 -18.92
N PRO A 511 -11.92 0.64 -18.10
CA PRO A 511 -10.84 0.27 -17.16
C PRO A 511 -11.05 -1.03 -16.38
N ASP A 512 -12.29 -1.37 -16.04
CA ASP A 512 -12.63 -2.59 -15.28
C ASP A 512 -12.16 -3.87 -15.99
N TRP A 513 -12.20 -3.88 -17.33
CA TRP A 513 -11.66 -4.99 -18.12
C TRP A 513 -10.15 -5.16 -17.90
N LEU A 514 -9.43 -4.04 -17.86
CA LEU A 514 -7.98 -4.04 -17.64
C LEU A 514 -7.65 -4.50 -16.22
N PHE A 515 -8.35 -3.99 -15.21
CA PHE A 515 -8.17 -4.44 -13.83
C PHE A 515 -8.51 -5.92 -13.67
N ALA A 516 -9.60 -6.41 -14.26
CA ALA A 516 -9.94 -7.83 -14.22
C ALA A 516 -8.84 -8.70 -14.85
N CYS A 517 -8.24 -8.25 -15.95
CA CYS A 517 -7.10 -8.93 -16.56
C CYS A 517 -5.87 -8.97 -15.65
N LEU A 518 -5.52 -7.82 -15.06
CA LEU A 518 -4.33 -7.67 -14.21
C LEU A 518 -4.48 -8.42 -12.87
N SER A 519 -5.68 -8.49 -12.32
CA SER A 519 -5.96 -9.14 -11.03
C SER A 519 -6.02 -10.67 -11.16
N ASN A 520 -6.65 -11.18 -12.23
CA ASN A 520 -6.76 -12.62 -12.46
C ASN A 520 -5.52 -13.23 -13.14
N TRP A 521 -4.59 -12.41 -13.61
CA TRP A 521 -3.45 -12.82 -14.43
C TRP A 521 -3.90 -13.63 -15.65
N THR A 522 -4.97 -13.17 -16.30
CA THR A 522 -5.54 -13.80 -17.49
C THR A 522 -6.25 -12.76 -18.34
N LYS A 523 -6.16 -12.86 -19.67
CA LYS A 523 -7.00 -12.06 -20.56
C LYS A 523 -8.47 -12.48 -20.41
N VAL A 524 -9.31 -11.56 -19.94
CA VAL A 524 -10.77 -11.76 -19.89
C VAL A 524 -11.43 -11.30 -21.20
N ASP A 525 -12.58 -11.91 -21.53
CA ASP A 525 -13.26 -11.72 -22.82
C ASP A 525 -13.99 -10.37 -22.97
#